data_AF-A0A7S3WTK9-F1
#
_entry.id   AF-A0A7S3WTK9-F1
#
_cell.length_a   1.000
_cell.length_b   1.000
_cell.length_c   1.000
_cell.angle_alpha   90.00
_cell.angle_beta   90.00
_cell.angle_gamma   90.00
#
_symmetry.space_group_name_H-M   'P 1'
#
loop_
_entity.id
_entity.type
_entity.pdbx_description
1 polymer ?
#
loop_
_entity_poly.entity_id
_entity_poly.type
_entity_poly.pdbx_seq_one_letter_code
_entity_poly.pdbx_strand_id
1 'polypeptide(L)'
;PMEVQLTDFENAAFAAMIVLLSKAILALDLDLRIPISKIEENMATAKRRSACMEGRFWFRINVSGPGASEEAKYELMTIGEIMNGNESFPGLLPLCADYLATSDCDSEVQGTLERYMGFIRKRAEGNLP
;
A
#
# COMPACT_ATOMS: atom_id res chain seq x y z
N PRO A 1 9.74 -5.75 5.40
CA PRO A 1 10.53 -4.99 6.40
C PRO A 1 10.87 -3.59 5.87
N MET A 2 10.68 -2.55 6.69
CA MET A 2 11.04 -1.18 6.33
C MET A 2 12.54 -0.95 6.57
N GLU A 3 13.22 -0.33 5.60
CA GLU A 3 14.58 0.18 5.79
C GLU A 3 14.51 1.57 6.43
N VAL A 4 15.44 1.87 7.33
CA VAL A 4 15.53 3.19 7.96
C VAL A 4 15.87 4.26 6.91
N GLN A 5 15.11 5.34 6.91
CA GLN A 5 15.29 6.48 6.01
C GLN A 5 16.16 7.56 6.66
N LEU A 6 16.68 8.47 5.83
CA LEU A 6 17.59 9.54 6.29
C LEU A 6 16.91 10.54 7.21
N THR A 7 15.61 10.79 7.03
CA THR A 7 14.89 11.79 7.82
C THR A 7 13.85 11.18 8.74
N ASP A 8 13.67 11.80 9.91
CA ASP A 8 12.62 11.43 10.86
C ASP A 8 11.22 11.59 10.26
N PHE A 9 11.05 12.56 9.35
CA PHE A 9 9.80 12.76 8.61
C PHE A 9 9.45 11.53 7.75
N GLU A 10 10.41 11.00 6.99
CA GLU A 10 10.20 9.81 6.16
C GLU A 10 9.91 8.57 7.01
N ASN A 11 10.70 8.38 8.07
CA ASN A 11 10.49 7.28 9.01
C ASN A 11 9.10 7.36 9.66
N ALA A 12 8.67 8.56 10.07
CA ALA A 12 7.34 8.79 10.61
C ALA A 12 6.24 8.53 9.57
N ALA A 13 6.43 8.99 8.33
CA ALA A 13 5.47 8.78 7.25
C ALA A 13 5.23 7.28 6.99
N PHE A 14 6.29 6.49 6.88
CA PHE A 14 6.19 5.05 6.65
C PHE A 14 5.60 4.30 7.86
N ALA A 15 5.99 4.67 9.09
CA ALA A 15 5.41 4.09 10.29
C ALA A 15 3.91 4.39 10.43
N ALA A 16 3.52 5.65 10.21
CA ALA A 16 2.13 6.07 10.21
C ALA A 16 1.32 5.33 9.12
N MET A 17 1.90 5.14 7.94
CA MET A 17 1.25 4.40 6.85
C MET A 17 1.00 2.94 7.20
N ILE A 18 1.94 2.23 7.83
CA ILE A 18 1.73 0.83 8.25
C ILE A 18 0.60 0.74 9.27
N VAL A 19 0.56 1.66 10.24
CA VAL A 19 -0.51 1.70 11.25
C VAL A 19 -1.85 1.99 10.60
N LEU A 20 -1.90 2.98 9.70
CA LEU A 20 -3.11 3.36 9.00
C LEU A 20 -3.64 2.22 8.13
N LEU A 21 -2.76 1.58 7.37
CA LEU A 21 -3.10 0.43 6.54
C LEU A 21 -3.61 -0.74 7.37
N SER A 22 -2.98 -1.02 8.51
CA SER A 22 -3.44 -2.08 9.42
C SER A 22 -4.85 -1.81 9.94
N LYS A 23 -5.17 -0.55 10.27
CA LYS A 23 -6.52 -0.14 10.67
C LYS A 23 -7.52 -0.23 9.52
N ALA A 24 -7.15 0.22 8.32
CA ALA A 24 -7.99 0.14 7.14
C ALA A 24 -8.33 -1.31 6.76
N ILE A 25 -7.36 -2.23 6.83
CA ILE A 25 -7.57 -3.67 6.61
C ILE A 25 -8.62 -4.22 7.56
N LEU A 26 -8.56 -3.87 8.85
CA LEU A 26 -9.52 -4.36 9.84
C LEU A 26 -10.90 -3.70 9.69
N ALA A 27 -10.95 -2.41 9.40
CA ALA A 27 -12.20 -1.65 9.30
C ALA A 27 -13.00 -1.99 8.04
N LEU A 28 -12.30 -2.26 6.92
CA LEU A 28 -12.90 -2.60 5.63
C LEU A 28 -12.95 -4.12 5.40
N ASP A 29 -12.54 -4.92 6.39
CA ASP A 29 -12.47 -6.39 6.33
C ASP A 29 -11.72 -6.89 5.08
N LEU A 30 -10.58 -6.28 4.74
CA LEU A 30 -9.86 -6.56 3.50
C LEU A 30 -9.12 -7.89 3.54
N ASP A 31 -9.22 -8.66 2.46
CA ASP A 31 -8.45 -9.89 2.29
C ASP A 31 -7.28 -9.71 1.32
N LEU A 32 -6.07 -9.54 1.88
CA LEU A 32 -4.82 -9.35 1.13
C LEU A 32 -3.95 -10.62 1.06
N ARG A 33 -4.51 -11.79 1.40
CA ARG A 33 -3.74 -13.04 1.40
C ARG A 33 -3.28 -13.41 -0.02
N ILE A 34 -2.00 -13.74 -0.14
CA ILE A 34 -1.38 -14.25 -1.36
C ILE A 34 -0.59 -15.55 -1.06
N PRO A 35 -0.45 -16.49 -2.03
CA PRO A 35 0.31 -17.72 -1.82
C PRO A 35 1.79 -17.45 -1.53
N ILE A 36 2.40 -18.26 -0.66
CA ILE A 36 3.81 -18.11 -0.24
C ILE A 36 4.75 -18.14 -1.46
N SER A 37 4.49 -18.98 -2.46
CA SER A 37 5.30 -19.03 -3.69
C SER A 37 5.37 -17.68 -4.42
N LYS A 38 4.26 -16.92 -4.46
CA LYS A 38 4.23 -15.58 -5.06
C LYS A 38 4.95 -14.55 -4.19
N ILE A 39 4.89 -14.70 -2.86
CA ILE A 39 5.67 -13.88 -1.92
C ILE A 39 7.17 -14.09 -2.15
N GLU A 40 7.61 -15.33 -2.35
CA GLU A 40 9.02 -15.65 -2.61
C GLU A 40 9.52 -15.00 -3.91
N GLU A 41 8.72 -15.07 -4.99
CA GLU A 41 9.01 -14.37 -6.25
C GLU A 41 9.11 -12.85 -6.06
N ASN A 42 8.19 -12.27 -5.28
CA ASN A 42 8.22 -10.84 -4.93
C ASN A 42 9.48 -10.47 -4.15
N MET A 43 9.86 -11.28 -3.17
CA MET A 43 11.07 -11.07 -2.37
C MET A 43 12.35 -11.19 -3.20
N ALA A 44 12.38 -12.09 -4.19
CA ALA A 44 13.49 -12.20 -5.13
C ALA A 44 13.56 -10.96 -6.05
N THR A 45 12.41 -10.44 -6.48
CA THR A 45 12.33 -9.23 -7.31
C THR A 45 12.73 -7.97 -6.55
N ALA A 46 12.30 -7.83 -5.29
CA ALA A 46 12.59 -6.68 -4.43
C ALA A 46 14.10 -6.43 -4.22
N LYS A 47 14.93 -7.48 -4.35
CA LYS A 47 16.38 -7.39 -4.15
C LYS A 47 17.14 -6.85 -5.36
N ARG A 48 16.50 -6.71 -6.53
CA ARG A 48 17.18 -6.20 -7.73
C ARG A 48 17.34 -4.69 -7.66
N ARG A 49 18.41 -4.16 -8.29
CA ARG A 49 18.58 -2.71 -8.46
C ARG A 49 17.39 -2.15 -9.24
N SER A 50 16.88 -1.00 -8.81
CA SER A 50 15.71 -0.33 -9.40
C SER A 50 14.39 -1.10 -9.28
N ALA A 51 14.29 -2.11 -8.41
CA ALA A 51 13.06 -2.87 -8.22
C ALA A 51 11.86 -2.02 -7.80
N CYS A 52 12.07 -0.91 -7.10
CA CYS A 52 10.97 0.01 -6.75
C CYS A 52 10.36 0.73 -7.97
N MET A 53 11.17 0.99 -9.01
CA MET A 53 10.77 1.77 -10.18
C MET A 53 10.30 0.86 -11.33
N GLU A 54 10.98 -0.27 -11.52
CA GLU A 54 10.79 -1.14 -12.69
C GLU A 54 10.25 -2.53 -12.30
N GLY A 55 10.35 -2.89 -11.02
CA GLY A 55 9.92 -4.19 -10.53
C GLY A 55 8.40 -4.31 -10.54
N ARG A 56 7.92 -5.49 -10.94
CA ARG A 56 6.53 -5.90 -10.81
C ARG A 56 6.39 -6.97 -9.75
N PHE A 57 5.34 -6.87 -8.96
CA PHE A 57 5.09 -7.68 -7.79
C PHE A 57 3.69 -8.28 -7.88
N TRP A 58 3.57 -9.55 -7.53
CA TRP A 58 2.29 -10.22 -7.41
C TRP A 58 1.49 -9.60 -6.29
N PHE A 59 0.30 -9.11 -6.62
CA PHE A 59 -0.63 -8.53 -5.66
C PHE A 59 -2.04 -9.05 -5.91
N ARG A 60 -2.88 -9.09 -4.87
CA ARG A 60 -4.27 -9.51 -4.99
C ARG A 60 -5.13 -8.33 -5.41
N ILE A 61 -5.92 -8.50 -6.48
CA ILE A 61 -6.74 -7.42 -7.04
C ILE A 61 -8.14 -7.35 -6.40
N ASN A 62 -8.74 -8.50 -6.09
CA ASN A 62 -10.05 -8.59 -5.44
C ASN A 62 -9.88 -8.68 -3.93
N VAL A 63 -9.68 -7.51 -3.30
CA VAL A 63 -9.43 -7.36 -1.86
C VAL A 63 -10.71 -7.31 -1.01
N SER A 64 -11.85 -7.63 -1.60
CA SER A 64 -13.15 -7.73 -0.91
C SER A 64 -13.08 -8.75 0.23
N GLY A 65 -13.87 -8.51 1.27
CA GLY A 65 -13.79 -9.31 2.49
C GLY A 65 -14.11 -10.78 2.32
N PRO A 66 -13.76 -11.61 3.31
CA PRO A 66 -13.78 -13.09 3.29
C PRO A 66 -15.13 -13.74 2.94
N GLY A 67 -16.22 -12.97 2.79
CA GLY A 67 -17.53 -13.42 2.33
C GLY A 67 -17.80 -13.22 0.83
N ALA A 68 -16.92 -12.53 0.10
CA ALA A 68 -17.02 -12.42 -1.35
C ALA A 68 -16.61 -13.77 -1.96
N SER A 69 -17.59 -14.50 -2.51
CA SER A 69 -17.45 -15.84 -3.11
C SER A 69 -16.67 -15.83 -4.44
N GLU A 70 -15.68 -14.96 -4.57
CA GLU A 70 -14.81 -14.86 -5.73
C GLU A 70 -13.48 -15.55 -5.47
N GLU A 71 -13.02 -16.34 -6.44
CA GLU A 71 -11.67 -16.90 -6.41
C GLU A 71 -10.63 -15.77 -6.32
N ALA A 72 -9.61 -15.94 -5.48
CA ALA A 72 -8.57 -14.94 -5.31
C ALA A 72 -7.78 -14.76 -6.63
N LYS A 73 -7.79 -13.53 -7.16
CA LYS A 73 -7.10 -13.15 -8.39
C LYS A 73 -5.84 -12.37 -8.05
N TYR A 74 -4.76 -12.70 -8.75
CA TYR A 74 -3.45 -12.08 -8.56
C TYR A 74 -2.95 -11.52 -9.87
N GLU A 75 -2.35 -10.33 -9.81
CA GLU A 75 -1.80 -9.63 -10.96
C GLU A 75 -0.39 -9.12 -10.62
N LEU A 76 0.46 -8.97 -11.64
CA LEU A 76 1.78 -8.36 -11.51
C LEU A 76 1.66 -6.85 -11.66
N MET A 77 1.96 -6.12 -10.58
CA MET A 77 1.78 -4.67 -10.51
C MET A 77 3.08 -3.99 -10.06
N THR A 78 3.33 -2.78 -10.54
CA THR A 78 4.39 -1.91 -10.04
C THR A 78 4.07 -1.41 -8.63
N ILE A 79 5.08 -0.93 -7.89
CA ILE A 79 4.84 -0.30 -6.59
C ILE A 79 3.91 0.92 -6.73
N GLY A 80 4.04 1.69 -7.82
CA GLY A 80 3.14 2.80 -8.13
C GLY A 80 1.68 2.37 -8.22
N GLU A 81 1.39 1.30 -8.96
CA GLU A 81 0.03 0.77 -9.11
C GLU A 81 -0.49 0.11 -7.82
N ILE A 82 0.36 -0.55 -7.04
CA ILE A 82 -0.06 -1.13 -5.74
C ILE A 82 -0.42 0.00 -4.76
N MET A 83 0.36 1.08 -4.73
CA MET A 83 0.12 2.17 -3.79
C MET A 83 -1.02 3.07 -4.22
N ASN A 84 -1.10 3.44 -5.50
CA ASN A 84 -2.07 4.41 -6.02
C ASN A 84 -3.31 3.81 -6.65
N GLY A 85 -3.26 2.53 -7.03
CA GLY A 85 -4.30 1.83 -7.78
C GLY A 85 -4.06 1.81 -9.28
N ASN A 86 -4.89 1.03 -9.96
CA ASN A 86 -5.03 0.96 -11.41
C ASN A 86 -6.49 0.60 -11.76
N GLU A 87 -6.76 0.15 -13.00
CA GLU A 87 -8.12 -0.24 -13.42
C GLU A 87 -8.64 -1.49 -12.67
N SER A 88 -7.75 -2.39 -12.25
CA SER A 88 -8.09 -3.67 -11.60
C SER A 88 -8.16 -3.58 -10.07
N PHE A 89 -7.44 -2.64 -9.45
CA PHE A 89 -7.25 -2.55 -8.00
C PHE A 89 -7.28 -1.08 -7.54
N PRO A 90 -8.08 -0.73 -6.51
CA PRO A 90 -8.22 0.67 -6.06
C PRO A 90 -6.92 1.28 -5.51
N GLY A 91 -5.97 0.48 -5.01
CA GLY A 91 -4.72 0.98 -4.43
C GLY A 91 -4.76 1.06 -2.90
N LEU A 92 -3.60 0.90 -2.26
CA LEU A 92 -3.50 0.97 -0.80
C LEU A 92 -3.74 2.36 -0.22
N LEU A 93 -3.29 3.42 -0.91
CA LEU A 93 -3.48 4.80 -0.46
C LEU A 93 -4.95 5.23 -0.54
N PRO A 94 -5.70 4.95 -1.64
CA PRO A 94 -7.14 5.21 -1.67
C PRO A 94 -7.91 4.45 -0.59
N LEU A 95 -7.59 3.18 -0.32
CA LEU A 95 -8.23 2.42 0.77
C LEU A 95 -7.98 3.04 2.15
N CYS A 96 -6.77 3.53 2.40
CA CYS A 96 -6.47 4.28 3.61
C CYS A 96 -7.24 5.60 3.68
N ALA A 97 -7.41 6.31 2.56
CA ALA A 97 -8.19 7.53 2.49
C ALA A 97 -9.69 7.28 2.75
N ASP A 98 -10.26 6.20 2.22
CA ASP A 98 -11.64 5.78 2.48
C ASP A 98 -11.86 5.45 3.97
N TYR A 99 -10.89 4.78 4.60
CA TYR A 99 -10.91 4.56 6.04
C TYR A 99 -10.84 5.89 6.84
N LEU A 100 -10.00 6.85 6.42
CA LEU A 100 -9.93 8.15 7.08
C LEU A 100 -11.21 8.95 6.92
N ALA A 101 -11.87 8.90 5.75
CA ALA A 101 -13.12 9.59 5.49
C ALA A 101 -14.28 9.08 6.35
N THR A 102 -14.22 7.82 6.79
CA THR A 102 -15.21 7.20 7.68
C THR A 102 -14.81 7.29 9.16
N SER A 103 -13.58 7.69 9.45
CA SER A 103 -13.07 7.85 10.80
C SER A 103 -13.34 9.27 11.32
N ASP A 104 -13.85 9.40 12.54
CA ASP A 104 -14.04 10.68 13.22
C ASP A 104 -12.69 11.21 13.75
N CYS A 105 -11.79 11.55 12.82
CA CYS A 105 -10.43 11.99 13.12
C CYS A 105 -10.38 13.52 13.21
N ASP A 106 -9.51 14.05 14.08
CA ASP A 106 -9.23 15.48 14.12
C ASP A 106 -8.65 15.96 12.78
N SER A 107 -9.19 17.07 12.28
CA SER A 107 -8.73 17.77 11.08
C SER A 107 -7.22 18.02 11.03
N GLU A 108 -6.57 18.30 12.16
CA GLU A 108 -5.11 18.53 12.20
C GLU A 108 -4.32 17.23 11.99
N VAL A 109 -4.80 16.13 12.60
CA VAL A 109 -4.23 14.79 12.42
C VAL A 109 -4.46 14.31 11.00
N GLN A 110 -5.66 14.53 10.45
CA GLN A 110 -5.99 14.20 9.08
C GLN A 110 -5.07 14.92 8.09
N GLY A 111 -4.87 16.24 8.24
CA GLY A 111 -3.97 17.00 7.37
C GLY A 111 -2.51 16.50 7.43
N THR A 112 -2.06 16.06 8.61
CA THR A 112 -0.74 15.46 8.77
C THR A 112 -0.62 14.12 8.05
N LEU A 113 -1.62 13.24 8.20
CA LEU A 113 -1.67 11.94 7.52
C LEU A 113 -1.76 12.10 5.99
N GLU A 114 -2.55 13.06 5.51
CA GLU A 114 -2.64 13.40 4.08
C GLU A 114 -1.29 13.85 3.52
N ARG A 115 -0.53 14.66 4.28
CA ARG A 115 0.83 15.05 3.89
C ARG A 115 1.77 13.84 3.80
N TYR A 116 1.69 12.90 4.75
CA TYR A 116 2.48 11.67 4.69
C TYR A 116 2.09 10.77 3.51
N MET A 117 0.79 10.57 3.28
CA MET A 117 0.29 9.81 2.14
C MET A 117 0.71 10.44 0.81
N GLY A 118 0.66 11.78 0.71
CA GLY A 118 1.10 12.51 -0.48
C GLY A 118 2.60 12.37 -0.76
N PHE A 119 3.42 12.30 0.29
CA PHE A 119 4.86 11.99 0.15
C PHE A 119 5.07 10.58 -0.40
N ILE A 120 4.40 9.58 0.19
CA ILE A 120 4.51 8.17 -0.21
C ILE A 120 4.02 7.97 -1.65
N ARG A 121 2.92 8.61 -2.06
CA ARG A 121 2.41 8.60 -3.44
C ARG A 121 3.49 9.01 -4.44
N LYS A 122 4.09 10.18 -4.24
CA LYS A 122 5.11 10.71 -5.15
C LYS A 122 6.34 9.81 -5.22
N ARG A 123 6.72 9.19 -4.12
CA ARG A 123 7.83 8.24 -4.09
C ARG A 123 7.51 6.94 -4.83
N ALA A 124 6.28 6.42 -4.69
CA ALA A 124 5.83 5.23 -5.40
C ALA A 124 5.73 5.43 -6.93
N GLU A 125 5.45 6.65 -7.38
CA GLU A 125 5.48 7.03 -8.81
C GLU A 125 6.89 7.23 -9.36
N GLY A 126 7.92 7.24 -8.50
CA GLY A 126 9.28 7.57 -8.90
C GLY A 126 9.54 9.07 -9.11
N ASN A 127 8.60 9.93 -8.69
CA ASN A 127 8.75 11.39 -8.72
C ASN A 127 9.63 11.92 -7.57
N LEU A 128 9.95 11.06 -6.59
CA LEU A 128 10.91 11.33 -5.52
C LEU A 128 11.88 10.14 -5.42
N PRO A 129 13.20 10.40 -5.29
CA PRO A 129 14.20 9.36 -5.06
C PRO A 129 14.07 8.71 -3.67
#